data_AF-A0A7C1P7Q3-F1
#
_entry.id   AF-A0A7C1P7Q3-F1
#
_cell.length_a   1.000
_cell.length_b   1.000
_cell.length_c   1.000
_cell.angle_alpha   90.00
_cell.angle_beta   90.00
_cell.angle_gamma   90.00
#
_symmetry.space_group_name_H-M   'P 1'
#
loop_
_entity.id
_entity.type
_entity.pdbx_description
1 polymer ?
#
loop_
_entity_poly.entity_id
_entity_poly.type
_entity_poly.pdbx_seq_one_letter_code
_entity_poly.pdbx_strand_id
1 'polypeptide(L)'
;MNREERNMIRQLVLNTRRLLEEEFEQLLRLYGLLPENSLPLEKIPVERREKRAKLDQALAREGLPYPEARRRWIRHAAFTFLNRLLALRVAEVHGLIRETVVARPEYGNRSLRERDLADFHPELAADPEGLSYRALEEACAELAVPLLFQTEGDPYSLLKPRLPANRLVREEIARVPEAVWREFESLGWAYQYFNDEVRREIRAQLRRNPEPDHIPPIN
;
A
#
# COMPACT_ATOMS: atom_id res chain seq x y z
N MET A 1 -23.78 -6.37 3.84
CA MET A 1 -23.37 -5.02 4.26
C MET A 1 -24.42 -3.95 4.00
N ASN A 2 -24.73 -3.12 5.00
CA ASN A 2 -25.68 -2.01 4.91
C ASN A 2 -25.06 -0.77 4.22
N ARG A 3 -25.84 0.33 4.10
CA ARG A 3 -25.38 1.55 3.42
C ARG A 3 -24.31 2.31 4.20
N GLU A 4 -24.40 2.35 5.52
CA GLU A 4 -23.47 3.07 6.39
C GLU A 4 -22.11 2.39 6.41
N GLU A 5 -22.09 1.06 6.56
CA GLU A 5 -20.88 0.23 6.52
C GLU A 5 -20.16 0.37 5.17
N ARG A 6 -20.92 0.33 4.06
CA ARG A 6 -20.39 0.63 2.71
C ARG A 6 -19.79 2.02 2.61
N ASN A 7 -20.43 3.02 3.23
CA ASN A 7 -19.89 4.37 3.24
C ASN A 7 -18.59 4.46 4.07
N MET A 8 -18.47 3.73 5.18
CA MET A 8 -17.24 3.66 5.96
C MET A 8 -16.08 3.09 5.14
N ILE A 9 -16.29 1.95 4.46
CA ILE A 9 -15.27 1.37 3.56
C ILE A 9 -14.91 2.34 2.44
N ARG A 10 -15.91 3.02 1.86
CA ARG A 10 -15.66 4.02 0.82
C ARG A 10 -14.77 5.16 1.32
N GLN A 11 -15.06 5.73 2.49
CA GLN A 11 -14.26 6.83 3.06
C GLN A 11 -12.84 6.36 3.36
N LEU A 12 -12.70 5.19 3.99
CA LEU A 12 -11.41 4.54 4.22
C LEU A 12 -10.59 4.46 2.93
N VAL A 13 -11.16 3.90 1.86
CA VAL A 13 -10.45 3.70 0.59
C VAL A 13 -10.04 5.02 -0.03
N LEU A 14 -10.93 6.02 -0.07
CA LEU A 14 -10.61 7.32 -0.67
C LEU A 14 -9.52 8.06 0.11
N ASN A 15 -9.58 8.02 1.45
CA ASN A 15 -8.59 8.67 2.30
C ASN A 15 -7.22 8.00 2.18
N THR A 16 -7.18 6.68 2.34
CA THR A 16 -5.94 5.90 2.26
C THR A 16 -5.31 5.94 0.88
N ARG A 17 -6.12 5.92 -0.18
CA ARG A 17 -5.64 6.09 -1.55
C ARG A 17 -4.90 7.42 -1.70
N ARG A 18 -5.52 8.54 -1.30
CA ARG A 18 -4.89 9.86 -1.39
C ARG A 18 -3.58 9.92 -0.59
N LEU A 19 -3.59 9.42 0.64
CA LEU A 19 -2.40 9.35 1.50
C LEU A 19 -1.26 8.55 0.84
N LEU A 20 -1.57 7.39 0.26
CA LEU A 20 -0.58 6.51 -0.37
C LEU A 20 -0.06 7.10 -1.67
N GLU A 21 -0.92 7.65 -2.52
CA GLU A 21 -0.49 8.28 -3.78
C GLU A 21 0.42 9.49 -3.52
N GLU A 22 0.08 10.34 -2.54
CA GLU A 22 0.93 11.44 -2.09
C GLU A 22 2.27 10.94 -1.53
N GLU A 23 2.26 9.84 -0.77
CA GLU A 23 3.49 9.26 -0.23
C GLU A 23 4.39 8.67 -1.34
N PHE A 24 3.83 7.90 -2.27
CA PHE A 24 4.59 7.34 -3.39
C PHE A 24 5.11 8.42 -4.35
N GLU A 25 4.35 9.49 -4.55
CA GLU A 25 4.80 10.69 -5.26
C GLU A 25 6.09 11.27 -4.63
N GLN A 26 6.12 11.40 -3.31
CA GLN A 26 7.31 11.88 -2.60
C GLN A 26 8.47 10.88 -2.64
N LEU A 27 8.18 9.59 -2.45
CA LEU A 27 9.20 8.54 -2.53
C LEU A 27 9.88 8.53 -3.90
N LEU A 28 9.12 8.60 -5.00
CA LEU A 28 9.70 8.66 -6.35
C LEU A 28 10.61 9.89 -6.55
N ARG A 29 10.25 11.05 -5.97
CA ARG A 29 11.12 12.24 -6.00
C ARG A 29 12.46 12.01 -5.30
N LEU A 30 12.50 11.23 -4.22
CA LEU A 30 13.76 10.87 -3.54
C LEU A 30 14.70 10.02 -4.40
N TYR A 31 14.17 9.36 -5.44
CA TYR A 31 14.92 8.65 -6.47
C TYR A 31 15.09 9.48 -7.75
N GLY A 32 14.77 10.77 -7.73
CA GLY A 32 14.92 11.68 -8.87
C GLY A 32 13.90 11.44 -9.99
N LEU A 33 12.78 10.77 -9.70
CA LEU A 33 11.67 10.56 -10.64
C LEU A 33 10.62 11.66 -10.41
N LEU A 34 10.83 12.81 -11.06
CA LEU A 34 9.96 13.99 -10.98
C LEU A 34 8.70 13.79 -11.85
N PRO A 35 7.64 14.61 -11.72
CA PRO A 35 6.39 14.42 -12.46
C PRO A 35 6.56 14.39 -13.98
N GLU A 36 7.34 15.32 -14.53
CA GLU A 36 7.46 15.50 -15.98
C GLU A 36 8.71 14.85 -16.57
N ASN A 37 9.74 14.65 -15.75
CA ASN A 37 11.02 14.11 -16.19
C ASN A 37 11.71 13.30 -15.08
N SER A 38 12.74 12.54 -15.46
CA SER A 38 13.63 11.89 -14.52
C SER A 38 15.00 12.57 -14.52
N LEU A 39 15.64 12.62 -13.35
CA LEU A 39 17.02 13.07 -13.23
C LEU A 39 17.98 11.99 -13.77
N PRO A 40 19.12 12.40 -14.35
CA PRO A 40 20.19 11.48 -14.72
C PRO A 40 20.69 10.67 -13.52
N LEU A 41 21.08 9.42 -13.75
CA LEU A 41 21.47 8.47 -12.69
C LEU A 41 22.70 8.95 -11.89
N GLU A 42 23.55 9.76 -12.51
CA GLU A 42 24.75 10.37 -11.91
C GLU A 42 24.39 11.34 -10.79
N LYS A 43 23.22 11.99 -10.87
CA LYS A 43 22.71 12.90 -9.83
C LYS A 43 22.06 12.17 -8.66
N ILE A 44 21.93 10.84 -8.74
CA ILE A 44 21.33 10.01 -7.70
C ILE A 44 22.44 9.47 -6.80
N PRO A 45 22.28 9.54 -5.46
CA PRO A 45 23.22 8.92 -4.52
C PRO A 45 23.46 7.45 -4.83
N VAL A 46 24.72 7.00 -4.71
CA VAL A 46 25.17 5.67 -5.15
C VAL A 46 24.32 4.56 -4.54
N GLU A 47 24.01 4.67 -3.25
CA GLU A 47 23.21 3.75 -2.46
C GLU A 47 21.76 3.59 -2.96
N ARG A 48 21.27 4.55 -3.76
CA ARG A 48 19.91 4.51 -4.34
C ARG A 48 19.89 4.08 -5.80
N ARG A 49 21.05 4.01 -6.48
CA ARG A 49 21.13 3.77 -7.93
C ARG A 49 20.58 2.41 -8.33
N GLU A 50 20.84 1.37 -7.56
CA GLU A 50 20.31 0.03 -7.86
C GLU A 50 18.77 0.03 -7.82
N LYS A 51 18.19 0.59 -6.76
CA LYS A 51 16.75 0.70 -6.60
C LYS A 51 16.12 1.57 -7.69
N ARG A 52 16.79 2.67 -8.03
CA ARG A 52 16.40 3.59 -9.10
C ARG A 52 16.48 2.93 -10.48
N ALA A 53 17.40 2.02 -10.74
CA ALA A 53 17.43 1.23 -11.98
C ALA A 53 16.23 0.26 -12.06
N LYS A 54 15.88 -0.39 -10.94
CA LYS A 54 14.67 -1.24 -10.87
C LYS A 54 13.38 -0.45 -11.10
N LEU A 55 13.30 0.78 -10.57
CA LEU A 55 12.17 1.69 -10.81
C LEU A 55 12.07 2.11 -12.28
N ASP A 56 13.17 2.42 -12.95
CA ASP A 56 13.16 2.72 -14.39
C ASP A 56 12.64 1.55 -15.21
N GLN A 57 13.08 0.32 -14.88
CA GLN A 57 12.59 -0.88 -15.54
C GLN A 57 11.10 -1.08 -15.30
N ALA A 58 10.60 -0.84 -14.08
CA ALA A 58 9.18 -0.91 -13.77
C ALA A 58 8.37 0.12 -14.57
N LEU A 59 8.83 1.37 -14.63
CA LEU A 59 8.16 2.43 -15.40
C LEU A 59 8.19 2.15 -16.91
N ALA A 60 9.30 1.65 -17.43
CA ALA A 60 9.42 1.30 -18.85
C ALA A 60 8.48 0.15 -19.26
N ARG A 61 8.22 -0.80 -18.36
CA ARG A 61 7.29 -1.93 -18.59
C ARG A 61 5.84 -1.48 -18.78
N GLU A 62 5.47 -0.29 -18.32
CA GLU A 62 4.12 0.25 -18.56
C GLU A 62 3.85 0.51 -20.05
N GLY A 63 4.89 0.71 -20.87
CA GLY A 63 4.73 1.00 -22.29
C GLY A 63 4.06 2.35 -22.59
N LEU A 64 4.03 3.26 -21.61
CA LEU A 64 3.40 4.58 -21.69
C LEU A 64 4.44 5.71 -21.69
N PRO A 65 4.08 6.93 -22.15
CA PRO A 65 4.89 8.12 -21.92
C PRO A 65 5.24 8.29 -20.44
N TYR A 66 6.46 8.75 -20.14
CA TYR A 66 6.99 8.79 -18.77
C TYR A 66 6.03 9.39 -17.72
N PRO A 67 5.39 10.56 -17.93
CA PRO A 67 4.47 11.13 -16.93
C PRO A 67 3.26 10.23 -16.66
N GLU A 68 2.76 9.53 -17.69
CA GLU A 68 1.64 8.61 -17.58
C GLU A 68 2.04 7.29 -16.91
N ALA A 69 3.17 6.72 -17.32
CA ALA A 69 3.76 5.54 -16.69
C ALA A 69 3.98 5.77 -15.19
N ARG A 70 4.53 6.94 -14.83
CA ARG A 70 4.73 7.34 -13.44
C ARG A 70 3.43 7.43 -12.65
N ARG A 71 2.41 8.11 -13.18
CA ARG A 71 1.09 8.21 -12.53
C ARG A 71 0.40 6.85 -12.39
N ARG A 72 0.56 5.97 -13.37
CA ARG A 72 0.02 4.60 -13.34
C ARG A 72 0.72 3.76 -12.28
N TRP A 73 2.05 3.80 -12.26
CA TRP A 73 2.86 3.12 -11.25
C TRP A 73 2.48 3.55 -9.82
N ILE A 74 2.32 4.85 -9.57
CA ILE A 74 1.88 5.36 -8.25
C ILE A 74 0.53 4.77 -7.85
N ARG A 75 -0.46 4.79 -8.75
CA ARG A 75 -1.80 4.24 -8.50
C ARG A 75 -1.75 2.75 -8.19
N HIS A 76 -0.96 2.00 -8.96
CA HIS A 76 -0.82 0.56 -8.78
C HIS A 76 -0.08 0.24 -7.48
N ALA A 77 0.98 0.98 -7.12
CA ALA A 77 1.68 0.83 -5.83
C ALA A 77 0.76 1.14 -4.64
N ALA A 78 -0.02 2.21 -4.72
CA ALA A 78 -1.02 2.56 -3.69
C ALA A 78 -2.09 1.48 -3.56
N PHE A 79 -2.63 1.01 -4.68
CA PHE A 79 -3.61 -0.09 -4.71
C PHE A 79 -3.04 -1.35 -4.09
N THR A 80 -1.88 -1.79 -4.55
CA THR A 80 -1.22 -3.02 -4.11
C THR A 80 -0.99 -2.96 -2.61
N PHE A 81 -0.39 -1.88 -2.09
CA PHE A 81 -0.13 -1.73 -0.67
C PHE A 81 -1.41 -1.76 0.18
N LEU A 82 -2.44 -0.99 -0.22
CA LEU A 82 -3.71 -0.95 0.51
C LEU A 82 -4.39 -2.32 0.49
N ASN A 83 -4.51 -2.96 -0.68
CA ASN A 83 -5.17 -4.25 -0.84
C ASN A 83 -4.57 -5.31 0.09
N ARG A 84 -3.25 -5.30 0.25
CA ARG A 84 -2.55 -6.23 1.13
C ARG A 84 -2.80 -5.95 2.61
N LEU A 85 -2.80 -4.69 3.04
CA LEU A 85 -3.19 -4.33 4.41
C LEU A 85 -4.65 -4.69 4.71
N LEU A 86 -5.55 -4.52 3.75
CA LEU A 86 -6.95 -4.91 3.92
C LEU A 86 -7.09 -6.43 4.02
N ALA A 87 -6.37 -7.19 3.19
CA ALA A 87 -6.33 -8.65 3.29
C ALA A 87 -5.83 -9.12 4.66
N LEU A 88 -4.74 -8.51 5.16
CA LEU A 88 -4.23 -8.77 6.51
C LEU A 88 -5.25 -8.40 7.59
N ARG A 89 -5.97 -7.28 7.43
CA ARG A 89 -6.99 -6.87 8.39
C ARG A 89 -8.14 -7.87 8.46
N VAL A 90 -8.61 -8.36 7.31
CA VAL A 90 -9.63 -9.42 7.27
C VAL A 90 -9.10 -10.69 7.92
N ALA A 91 -7.91 -11.14 7.56
CA ALA A 91 -7.28 -12.31 8.18
C ALA A 91 -7.18 -12.19 9.71
N GLU A 92 -6.77 -11.03 10.21
CA GLU A 92 -6.68 -10.70 11.63
C GLU A 92 -8.04 -10.82 12.34
N VAL A 93 -9.10 -10.24 11.77
CA VAL A 93 -10.45 -10.26 12.36
C VAL A 93 -11.06 -11.66 12.36
N HIS A 94 -10.67 -12.50 11.41
CA HIS A 94 -11.07 -13.91 11.34
C HIS A 94 -10.16 -14.84 12.15
N GLY A 95 -9.14 -14.32 12.85
CA GLY A 95 -8.24 -15.10 13.69
C GLY A 95 -7.28 -16.00 12.91
N LEU A 96 -7.07 -15.74 11.62
CA LEU A 96 -6.13 -16.47 10.78
C LEU A 96 -4.67 -16.05 11.02
N ILE A 97 -4.48 -14.84 11.54
CA ILE A 97 -3.19 -14.33 12.02
C ILE A 97 -3.37 -13.60 13.34
N ARG A 98 -2.27 -13.49 14.09
CA ARG A 98 -2.21 -12.57 15.24
C ARG A 98 -2.34 -11.11 14.79
N GLU A 99 -2.84 -10.27 15.70
CA GLU A 99 -3.02 -8.84 15.44
C GLU A 99 -1.73 -8.17 14.97
N THR A 100 -1.79 -7.62 13.76
CA THR A 100 -0.66 -7.07 13.02
C THR A 100 -1.00 -5.70 12.43
N VAL A 101 -2.21 -5.51 11.90
CA VAL A 101 -2.63 -4.27 11.23
C VAL A 101 -3.10 -3.23 12.25
N VAL A 102 -3.98 -3.59 13.18
CA VAL A 102 -4.46 -2.64 14.18
C VAL A 102 -3.37 -2.37 15.22
N ALA A 103 -3.14 -1.09 15.50
CA ALA A 103 -2.27 -0.65 16.58
C ALA A 103 -3.12 -0.24 17.79
N ARG A 104 -2.64 -0.54 19.00
CA ARG A 104 -3.36 -0.27 20.26
C ARG A 104 -2.56 0.63 21.21
N PRO A 105 -3.21 1.55 21.93
CA PRO A 105 -2.56 2.34 22.98
C PRO A 105 -1.92 1.46 24.06
N GLU A 106 -2.57 0.35 24.43
CA GLU A 106 -2.07 -0.62 25.41
C GLU A 106 -0.71 -1.23 25.03
N TYR A 107 -0.36 -1.22 23.74
CA TYR A 107 0.91 -1.71 23.20
C TYR A 107 1.87 -0.59 22.81
N GLY A 108 1.60 0.65 23.25
CA GLY A 108 2.40 1.82 22.89
C GLY A 108 2.20 2.26 21.43
N ASN A 109 0.96 2.18 20.93
CA ASN A 109 0.60 2.45 19.53
C ASN A 109 1.31 1.50 18.54
N ARG A 110 1.45 0.24 18.96
CA ARG A 110 1.93 -0.90 18.16
C ARG A 110 0.82 -1.93 18.01
N SER A 111 0.90 -2.80 17.01
CA SER A 111 0.10 -4.02 17.01
C SER A 111 0.66 -5.03 18.01
N LEU A 112 -0.14 -6.06 18.33
CA LEU A 112 0.31 -7.19 19.13
C LEU A 112 1.61 -7.80 18.59
N ARG A 113 1.69 -8.00 17.26
CA ARG A 113 2.88 -8.53 16.59
C ARG A 113 4.09 -7.61 16.75
N GLU A 114 3.93 -6.31 16.54
CA GLU A 114 5.01 -5.34 16.69
C GLU A 114 5.51 -5.26 18.13
N ARG A 115 4.61 -5.36 19.13
CA ARG A 115 5.00 -5.43 20.54
C ARG A 115 5.86 -6.65 20.81
N ASP A 116 5.36 -7.83 20.45
CA ASP A 116 6.08 -9.08 20.72
C ASP A 116 7.44 -9.11 20.02
N LEU A 117 7.51 -8.64 18.76
CA LEU A 117 8.78 -8.55 18.06
C LEU A 117 9.76 -7.61 18.74
N ALA A 118 9.30 -6.47 19.25
CA ALA A 118 10.16 -5.55 20.00
C ALA A 118 10.68 -6.18 21.31
N ASP A 119 9.89 -7.03 21.95
CA ASP A 119 10.29 -7.71 23.20
C ASP A 119 11.37 -8.77 22.96
N PHE A 120 11.30 -9.50 21.83
CA PHE A 120 12.27 -10.55 21.49
C PHE A 120 13.48 -10.06 20.68
N HIS A 121 13.36 -8.92 19.99
CA HIS A 121 14.37 -8.35 19.09
C HIS A 121 14.68 -6.87 19.43
N PRO A 122 15.56 -6.61 20.41
CA PRO A 122 15.91 -5.24 20.82
C PRO A 122 16.44 -4.36 19.67
N GLU A 123 17.09 -4.96 18.68
CA GLU A 123 17.56 -4.28 17.47
C GLU A 123 16.42 -3.73 16.62
N LEU A 124 15.30 -4.46 16.53
CA LEU A 124 14.10 -3.99 15.83
C LEU A 124 13.36 -2.95 16.67
N ALA A 125 13.40 -3.04 18.00
CA ALA A 125 12.81 -2.02 18.86
C ALA A 125 13.45 -0.63 18.66
N ALA A 126 14.74 -0.58 18.30
CA ALA A 126 15.47 0.65 17.96
C ALA A 126 15.20 1.16 16.54
N ASP A 127 14.58 0.36 15.67
CA ASP A 127 14.18 0.72 14.30
C ASP A 127 12.65 0.56 14.12
N PRO A 128 11.84 1.58 14.47
CA PRO A 128 10.38 1.48 14.38
C PRO A 128 9.84 1.23 12.97
N GLU A 129 10.54 1.68 11.92
CA GLU A 129 10.13 1.45 10.54
C GLU A 129 10.42 0.00 10.14
N GLY A 130 11.63 -0.48 10.45
CA GLY A 130 12.01 -1.88 10.31
C GLY A 130 11.04 -2.80 11.05
N LEU A 131 10.80 -2.56 12.35
CA LEU A 131 9.86 -3.33 13.17
C LEU A 131 8.47 -3.44 12.52
N SER A 132 7.93 -2.32 12.04
CA SER A 132 6.60 -2.30 11.42
C SER A 132 6.54 -3.16 10.15
N TYR A 133 7.57 -3.07 9.32
CA TYR A 133 7.64 -3.86 8.10
C TYR A 133 7.96 -5.33 8.33
N ARG A 134 8.77 -5.67 9.34
CA ARG A 134 8.99 -7.06 9.74
C ARG A 134 7.72 -7.71 10.24
N ALA A 135 6.91 -6.98 11.02
CA ALA A 135 5.61 -7.47 11.44
C ALA A 135 4.69 -7.81 10.24
N LEU A 136 4.60 -6.92 9.25
CA LEU A 136 3.81 -7.17 8.04
C LEU A 136 4.36 -8.36 7.24
N GLU A 137 5.68 -8.48 7.08
CA GLU A 137 6.33 -9.58 6.39
C GLU A 137 6.03 -10.94 7.05
N GLU A 138 6.13 -11.03 8.38
CA GLU A 138 5.81 -12.27 9.12
C GLU A 138 4.33 -12.65 9.00
N ALA A 139 3.41 -11.67 9.08
CA ALA A 139 1.99 -11.96 8.94
C ALA A 139 1.65 -12.53 7.55
N CYS A 140 2.36 -12.10 6.52
CA CYS A 140 2.17 -12.64 5.17
C CYS A 140 2.79 -14.01 4.97
N ALA A 141 3.92 -14.27 5.61
CA ALA A 141 4.48 -15.60 5.67
C ALA A 141 3.53 -16.57 6.39
N GLU A 142 2.90 -16.14 7.50
CA GLU A 142 1.95 -16.94 8.29
C GLU A 142 0.70 -17.35 7.50
N LEU A 143 0.16 -16.44 6.68
CA LEU A 143 -0.99 -16.77 5.82
C LEU A 143 -0.64 -17.73 4.66
N ALA A 144 0.63 -18.11 4.49
CA ALA A 144 1.13 -18.83 3.32
C ALA A 144 0.71 -18.16 1.99
N VAL A 145 0.60 -16.83 2.01
CA VAL A 145 0.40 -15.99 0.82
C VAL A 145 1.65 -15.12 0.64
N PRO A 146 2.84 -15.73 0.50
CA PRO A 146 4.11 -15.01 0.56
C PRO A 146 4.25 -13.96 -0.56
N LEU A 147 3.52 -14.13 -1.68
CA LEU A 147 3.46 -13.17 -2.78
C LEU A 147 2.80 -11.82 -2.39
N LEU A 148 2.10 -11.75 -1.25
CA LEU A 148 1.43 -10.51 -0.83
C LEU A 148 2.37 -9.42 -0.31
N PHE A 149 3.64 -9.63 0.03
CA PHE A 149 4.55 -8.49 0.32
C PHE A 149 5.97 -8.73 -0.20
N GLN A 150 6.18 -9.78 -0.99
CA GLN A 150 7.45 -9.99 -1.67
C GLN A 150 7.76 -8.82 -2.61
N THR A 151 8.92 -8.21 -2.40
CA THR A 151 9.46 -7.19 -3.30
C THR A 151 10.14 -7.80 -4.53
N GLU A 152 10.37 -9.13 -4.51
CA GLU A 152 10.96 -9.85 -5.64
C GLU A 152 9.89 -10.10 -6.70
N GLY A 153 10.12 -9.58 -7.90
CA GLY A 153 9.25 -9.78 -9.06
C GLY A 153 8.10 -8.77 -9.20
N ASP A 154 7.61 -8.16 -8.11
CA ASP A 154 6.52 -7.19 -8.18
C ASP A 154 7.01 -5.74 -8.37
N PRO A 155 6.78 -5.11 -9.54
CA PRO A 155 7.21 -3.73 -9.82
C PRO A 155 6.56 -2.69 -8.91
N TYR A 156 5.38 -2.96 -8.34
CA TYR A 156 4.62 -2.03 -7.51
C TYR A 156 4.95 -2.14 -6.01
N SER A 157 5.78 -3.11 -5.66
CA SER A 157 6.29 -3.33 -4.30
C SER A 157 7.74 -2.85 -4.13
N LEU A 158 8.31 -2.21 -5.14
CA LEU A 158 9.68 -1.72 -5.06
C LEU A 158 9.82 -0.70 -3.93
N LEU A 159 8.85 0.19 -3.73
CA LEU A 159 8.87 1.14 -2.62
C LEU A 159 7.83 0.77 -1.57
N LYS A 160 8.13 1.09 -0.32
CA LYS A 160 7.21 0.94 0.81
C LYS A 160 6.94 2.34 1.38
N PRO A 161 5.70 2.67 1.78
CA PRO A 161 5.40 3.93 2.47
C PRO A 161 6.31 4.16 3.67
N ARG A 162 6.70 5.39 3.99
CA ARG A 162 7.39 5.64 5.26
C ARG A 162 6.45 5.40 6.43
N LEU A 163 7.02 5.13 7.60
CA LEU A 163 6.28 4.80 8.81
C LEU A 163 5.14 5.78 9.14
N PRO A 164 5.29 7.12 9.02
CA PRO A 164 4.18 8.04 9.27
C PRO A 164 2.97 7.81 8.35
N ALA A 165 3.20 7.61 7.05
CA ALA A 165 2.13 7.32 6.10
C ALA A 165 1.49 5.96 6.37
N ASN A 166 2.29 4.93 6.66
CA ASN A 166 1.77 3.62 7.03
C ASN A 166 0.89 3.67 8.29
N ARG A 167 1.30 4.42 9.33
CA ARG A 167 0.49 4.62 10.55
C ARG A 167 -0.85 5.28 10.25
N LEU A 168 -0.86 6.36 9.47
CA LEU A 168 -2.11 7.03 9.08
C LEU A 168 -3.05 6.09 8.30
N VAL A 169 -2.50 5.25 7.42
CA VAL A 169 -3.30 4.24 6.71
C VAL A 169 -3.89 3.22 7.67
N ARG A 170 -3.09 2.70 8.62
CA ARG A 170 -3.56 1.76 9.65
C ARG A 170 -4.59 2.39 10.58
N GLU A 171 -4.47 3.66 10.92
CA GLU A 171 -5.46 4.41 11.68
C GLU A 171 -6.79 4.52 10.94
N GLU A 172 -6.78 4.83 9.64
CA GLU A 172 -8.00 4.83 8.83
C GLU A 172 -8.65 3.43 8.82
N ILE A 173 -7.86 2.36 8.68
CA ILE A 173 -8.37 0.98 8.73
C ILE A 173 -9.01 0.68 10.09
N ALA A 174 -8.38 1.13 11.19
CA ALA A 174 -8.87 0.93 12.55
C ALA A 174 -10.17 1.70 12.87
N ARG A 175 -10.48 2.77 12.13
CA ARG A 175 -11.77 3.50 12.26
C ARG A 175 -12.97 2.69 11.78
N VAL A 176 -12.76 1.69 10.91
CA VAL A 176 -13.82 0.81 10.45
C VAL A 176 -14.03 -0.30 11.49
N PRO A 177 -15.25 -0.47 12.04
CA PRO A 177 -15.52 -1.46 13.07
C PRO A 177 -15.17 -2.89 12.65
N GLU A 178 -14.71 -3.71 13.59
CA GLU A 178 -14.39 -5.13 13.37
C GLU A 178 -15.54 -5.92 12.75
N ALA A 179 -16.78 -5.63 13.13
CA ALA A 179 -17.97 -6.30 12.59
C ALA A 179 -18.07 -6.17 11.06
N VAL A 180 -17.65 -5.04 10.49
CA VAL A 180 -17.64 -4.83 9.03
C VAL A 180 -16.60 -5.73 8.37
N TRP A 181 -15.42 -5.87 8.96
CA TRP A 181 -14.36 -6.73 8.43
C TRP A 181 -14.67 -8.24 8.51
N ARG A 182 -15.66 -8.64 9.33
CA ARG A 182 -16.17 -10.03 9.36
C ARG A 182 -17.06 -10.37 8.17
N GLU A 183 -17.54 -9.37 7.43
CA GLU A 183 -18.32 -9.60 6.23
C GLU A 183 -17.42 -9.97 5.05
N PHE A 184 -17.71 -11.10 4.40
CA PHE A 184 -16.95 -11.57 3.23
C PHE A 184 -16.89 -10.56 2.07
N GLU A 185 -17.88 -9.68 1.96
CA GLU A 185 -17.98 -8.69 0.87
C GLU A 185 -17.07 -7.47 1.06
N SER A 186 -16.49 -7.25 2.26
CA SER A 186 -15.78 -6.02 2.61
C SER A 186 -14.58 -5.73 1.71
N LEU A 187 -13.79 -6.75 1.35
CA LEU A 187 -12.69 -6.62 0.40
C LEU A 187 -13.20 -6.29 -1.02
N GLY A 188 -14.29 -6.94 -1.43
CA GLY A 188 -14.91 -6.69 -2.73
C GLY A 188 -15.38 -5.25 -2.88
N TRP A 189 -16.01 -4.70 -1.84
CA TRP A 189 -16.42 -3.29 -1.82
C TRP A 189 -15.23 -2.33 -1.81
N ALA A 190 -14.19 -2.63 -1.01
CA ALA A 190 -12.99 -1.80 -0.98
C ALA A 190 -12.32 -1.71 -2.36
N TYR A 191 -12.19 -2.86 -3.03
CA TYR A 191 -11.70 -2.96 -4.40
C TYR A 191 -12.56 -2.16 -5.38
N GLN A 192 -13.88 -2.33 -5.33
CA GLN A 192 -14.79 -1.61 -6.20
C GLN A 192 -14.65 -0.09 -6.04
N TYR A 193 -14.60 0.41 -4.81
CA TYR A 193 -14.48 1.84 -4.55
C TYR A 193 -13.15 2.42 -5.03
N PHE A 194 -12.04 1.68 -4.87
CA PHE A 194 -10.75 2.13 -5.38
C PHE A 194 -10.81 2.31 -6.90
N ASN A 195 -11.32 1.29 -7.58
CA ASN A 195 -11.39 1.25 -9.04
C ASN A 195 -12.39 2.23 -9.63
N ASP A 196 -13.53 2.45 -8.96
CA ASP A 196 -14.51 3.44 -9.42
C ASP A 196 -13.93 4.85 -9.44
N GLU A 197 -13.08 5.19 -8.47
CA GLU A 197 -12.37 6.47 -8.45
C GLU A 197 -11.27 6.53 -9.51
N VAL A 198 -10.49 5.45 -9.72
CA VAL A 198 -9.50 5.37 -10.82
C VAL A 198 -10.17 5.60 -12.16
N ARG A 199 -11.30 4.93 -12.39
CA ARG A 199 -12.09 5.05 -13.62
C ARG A 199 -12.62 6.47 -13.79
N ARG A 200 -13.06 7.14 -12.72
CA ARG A 200 -13.54 8.52 -12.75
C ARG A 200 -12.43 9.48 -13.18
N GLU A 201 -11.25 9.38 -12.60
CA GLU A 201 -10.10 10.23 -12.94
C GLU A 201 -9.67 10.04 -14.40
N ILE A 202 -9.58 8.80 -14.87
CA ILE A 202 -9.21 8.52 -16.26
C ILE A 202 -10.25 9.11 -17.22
N ARG A 203 -11.55 8.96 -16.92
CA ARG A 203 -12.60 9.60 -17.73
C ARG A 203 -12.48 11.11 -17.75
N ALA A 204 -12.14 11.73 -16.62
CA ALA A 204 -11.94 13.17 -16.55
C ALA A 204 -10.71 13.64 -17.37
N GLN A 205 -9.63 12.87 -17.35
CA GLN A 205 -8.38 13.19 -18.05
C GLN A 205 -8.46 12.92 -19.56
N LEU A 206 -8.90 11.72 -19.96
CA LEU A 206 -8.87 11.26 -21.34
C LEU A 206 -10.18 11.51 -22.10
N ARG A 207 -11.24 11.96 -21.41
CA ARG A 207 -12.60 12.13 -21.96
C ARG A 207 -13.14 10.87 -22.66
N ARG A 208 -12.65 9.69 -22.26
CA ARG A 208 -13.04 8.37 -22.78
C ARG A 208 -13.15 7.35 -21.65
N ASN A 209 -13.79 6.21 -21.93
CA ASN A 209 -13.84 5.11 -20.98
C ASN A 209 -12.44 4.50 -20.77
N PRO A 210 -12.09 4.15 -19.52
CA PRO A 210 -10.81 3.51 -19.21
C PRO A 210 -10.78 2.08 -19.79
N GLU A 211 -9.63 1.69 -20.34
CA GLU A 211 -9.38 0.30 -20.73
C GLU A 211 -9.02 -0.54 -19.49
N PRO A 212 -9.20 -1.87 -19.51
CA PRO A 212 -9.01 -2.73 -18.34
C PRO A 212 -7.62 -2.65 -17.71
N ASP A 213 -6.61 -2.43 -18.54
CA ASP A 213 -5.21 -2.32 -18.14
C ASP A 213 -4.95 -1.07 -17.27
N HIS A 214 -5.70 0.03 -17.47
CA HIS A 214 -5.55 1.26 -16.70
C HIS A 214 -6.04 1.14 -15.25
N ILE A 215 -6.67 0.01 -14.92
CA ILE A 215 -7.21 -0.27 -13.60
C ILE A 215 -6.32 -1.35 -12.97
N PRO A 216 -5.82 -1.13 -11.74
CA PRO A 216 -5.06 -2.15 -11.04
C PRO A 216 -5.86 -3.46 -10.93
N PRO A 217 -5.29 -4.61 -11.35
CA PRO A 217 -5.93 -5.90 -11.12
C PRO A 217 -5.83 -6.29 -9.64
N ILE A 218 -6.72 -7.17 -9.18
CA ILE A 218 -6.51 -7.89 -7.91
C ILE A 218 -5.28 -8.79 -8.10
N ASN A 219 -4.23 -8.55 -7.30
CA ASN A 219 -3.05 -9.39 -7.24
C ASN A 219 -3.32 -10.65 -6.40
#